data_AF-A0A0E2YWY4-F1
#
_entry.id   AF-A0A0E2YWY4-F1
#
_cell.length_a   1.000
_cell.length_b   1.000
_cell.length_c   1.000
_cell.angle_alpha   90.00
_cell.angle_beta   90.00
_cell.angle_gamma   90.00
#
_symmetry.space_group_name_H-M   'P 1'
#
loop_
_entity.id
_entity.type
_entity.pdbx_description
1 polymer ?
#
loop_
_entity_poly.entity_id
_entity_poly.type
_entity_poly.pdbx_seq_one_letter_code
_entity_poly.pdbx_strand_id
1 'polypeptide(L)'
;NEAKQQQFSSFDDLNRWLEACCRALWSEIQHPDYAGITLADALEQEQLYLMPMPAPFDGYIEVLARVSSTCLVTLQRNRYSVPCRLANQMVAVHQYADRIEIVHNNAVATCHTR
;
A
#
# COMPACT_ATOMS: atom_id res chain seq x y z
N ASN A 1 12.75 16.72 14.98
CA ASN A 1 13.02 17.29 13.64
C ASN A 1 14.15 16.52 12.90
N GLU A 2 14.46 15.28 13.31
CA GLU A 2 15.55 14.46 12.72
C GLU A 2 15.24 13.96 11.32
N ALA A 3 13.96 13.71 11.01
CA ALA A 3 13.50 13.29 9.68
C ALA A 3 13.89 14.28 8.57
N LYS A 4 13.99 15.59 8.88
CA LYS A 4 14.39 16.62 7.90
C LYS A 4 15.90 16.71 7.71
N GLN A 5 16.68 16.09 8.59
CA GLN A 5 18.15 16.12 8.55
C GLN A 5 18.74 14.90 7.81
N GLN A 6 17.94 13.86 7.61
CA GLN A 6 18.34 12.68 6.84
C GLN A 6 17.87 12.79 5.39
N GLN A 7 18.73 12.35 4.47
CA GLN A 7 18.41 12.22 3.06
C GLN A 7 18.08 10.76 2.77
N PHE A 8 16.94 10.51 2.13
CA PHE A 8 16.47 9.18 1.77
C PHE A 8 16.52 9.02 0.24
N SER A 9 17.01 7.87 -0.21
CA SER A 9 17.08 7.51 -1.63
C SER A 9 15.73 7.11 -2.23
N SER A 10 14.79 6.66 -1.40
CA SER A 10 13.46 6.22 -1.82
C SER A 10 12.42 6.40 -0.72
N PHE A 11 11.14 6.37 -1.09
CA PHE A 11 10.05 6.35 -0.11
C PHE A 11 10.08 5.09 0.76
N ASP A 12 10.54 3.97 0.21
CA ASP A 12 10.65 2.72 0.96
C ASP A 12 11.70 2.84 2.07
N ASP A 13 12.85 3.46 1.78
CA ASP A 13 13.89 3.72 2.79
C ASP A 13 13.39 4.66 3.90
N LEU A 14 12.64 5.71 3.51
CA LEU A 14 12.00 6.61 4.47
C LEU A 14 11.00 5.86 5.36
N ASN A 15 10.14 5.01 4.78
CA ASN A 15 9.14 4.25 5.52
C ASN A 15 9.78 3.29 6.53
N ARG A 16 10.84 2.57 6.13
CA ARG A 16 11.60 1.69 7.03
C ARG A 16 12.23 2.46 8.19
N TRP A 17 12.80 3.64 7.90
CA TRP A 17 13.40 4.48 8.93
C TRP A 17 12.33 4.99 9.92
N LEU A 18 11.20 5.47 9.41
CA LEU A 18 10.08 5.92 10.24
C LEU A 18 9.55 4.78 11.13
N GLU A 19 9.41 3.57 10.58
CA GLU A 19 8.99 2.41 11.36
C GLU A 19 9.96 2.11 12.50
N ALA A 20 11.27 2.11 12.23
CA ALA A 20 12.29 1.89 13.25
C ALA A 20 12.23 2.96 14.36
N CYS A 21 12.07 4.23 13.99
CA CYS A 21 11.92 5.33 14.93
C CYS A 21 10.65 5.18 15.79
N CYS A 22 9.50 4.83 15.19
CA CYS A 22 8.26 4.59 15.92
C CYS A 22 8.42 3.45 16.92
N ARG A 23 9.03 2.33 16.52
CA ARG A 23 9.26 1.18 17.40
C ARG A 23 10.19 1.52 18.56
N ALA A 24 11.27 2.26 18.31
CA ALA A 24 12.15 2.75 19.37
C ALA A 24 11.38 3.64 20.37
N LEU A 25 10.55 4.54 19.85
CA LEU A 25 9.76 5.46 20.66
C LEU A 25 8.70 4.75 21.50
N TRP A 26 8.12 3.64 21.03
CA TRP A 26 7.14 2.86 21.81
C TRP A 26 7.72 2.29 23.11
N SER A 27 9.03 2.04 23.16
CA SER A 27 9.72 1.60 24.37
C SER A 27 10.01 2.73 25.36
N GLU A 28 9.88 3.99 24.93
CA GLU A 28 10.14 5.17 25.77
C GLU A 28 8.85 5.81 26.27
N ILE A 29 7.80 5.81 25.44
CA ILE A 29 6.51 6.44 25.76
C ILE A 29 5.69 5.56 26.70
N GLN A 30 5.18 6.18 27.77
CA GLN A 30 4.22 5.57 28.68
C GLN A 30 2.83 5.46 28.04
N HIS A 31 2.12 4.37 28.33
CA HIS A 31 0.75 4.19 27.85
C HIS A 31 -0.17 5.29 28.40
N PRO A 32 -1.01 5.95 27.58
CA PRO A 32 -1.82 7.09 28.01
C PRO A 32 -2.79 6.75 29.15
N ASP A 33 -3.37 5.54 29.13
CA ASP A 33 -4.38 5.12 30.11
C ASP A 33 -3.82 4.25 31.26
N TYR A 34 -2.59 3.72 31.13
CA TYR A 34 -2.02 2.77 32.09
C TYR A 34 -0.66 3.28 32.57
N ALA A 35 -0.61 3.72 33.82
CA ALA A 35 0.63 4.24 34.40
C ALA A 35 1.63 3.10 34.70
N GLY A 36 2.89 3.31 34.35
CA GLY A 36 3.99 2.41 34.69
C GLY A 36 4.28 1.32 33.66
N ILE A 37 3.58 1.31 32.53
CA ILE A 37 3.88 0.46 31.37
C ILE A 37 4.12 1.31 30.13
N THR A 38 5.02 0.84 29.26
CA THR A 38 5.28 1.48 27.97
C THR A 38 4.29 1.00 26.91
N LEU A 39 4.21 1.70 25.78
CA LEU A 39 3.41 1.21 24.64
C LEU A 39 3.91 -0.14 24.13
N ALA A 40 5.22 -0.39 24.19
CA ALA A 40 5.80 -1.68 23.83
C ALA A 40 5.34 -2.81 24.76
N ASP A 41 5.31 -2.58 26.08
CA ASP A 41 4.84 -3.57 27.06
C ASP A 41 3.36 -3.89 26.86
N ALA A 42 2.54 -2.86 26.62
CA ALA A 42 1.11 -3.04 26.35
C ALA A 42 0.88 -3.90 25.09
N LEU A 43 1.63 -3.64 24.02
CA LEU A 43 1.54 -4.40 22.77
C LEU A 43 1.90 -5.88 22.97
N GLU A 44 2.95 -6.19 23.73
CA GLU A 44 3.35 -7.58 24.03
C GLU A 44 2.24 -8.34 24.76
N GLN A 45 1.60 -7.69 25.73
CA GLN A 45 0.49 -8.27 26.48
C GLN A 45 -0.75 -8.48 25.60
N GLU A 46 -1.10 -7.49 24.77
CA GLU A 46 -2.26 -7.56 23.88
C GLU A 46 -2.10 -8.61 22.78
N GLN A 47 -0.87 -8.80 22.27
CA GLN A 47 -0.58 -9.69 21.15
C GLN A 47 -0.99 -11.15 21.41
N LEU A 48 -0.97 -11.59 22.67
CA LEU A 48 -1.44 -12.93 23.08
C LEU A 48 -2.94 -13.13 22.90
N TYR A 49 -3.72 -12.05 22.88
CA TYR A 49 -5.17 -12.06 22.75
C TYR A 49 -5.64 -11.67 21.35
N LEU A 50 -4.72 -11.26 20.46
CA LEU A 50 -5.06 -10.93 19.09
C LEU A 50 -5.41 -12.19 18.29
N MET A 51 -6.41 -12.06 17.42
CA MET A 51 -6.70 -13.11 16.45
C MET A 51 -5.56 -13.21 15.44
N PRO A 52 -5.22 -14.43 14.96
CA PRO A 52 -4.26 -14.57 13.88
C PRO A 52 -4.76 -13.80 12.66
N MET A 53 -3.85 -13.03 12.04
CA MET A 53 -4.18 -12.28 10.85
C MET A 53 -4.56 -13.27 9.73
N PRO A 54 -5.73 -13.12 9.08
CA PRO A 54 -6.08 -13.89 7.90
C PRO A 54 -5.23 -13.42 6.70
N ALA A 55 -5.71 -13.63 5.47
CA ALA A 55 -5.06 -13.11 4.29
C ALA A 55 -4.77 -11.60 4.43
N PRO A 56 -3.58 -11.12 4.01
CA PRO A 56 -3.26 -9.70 4.01
C PRO A 56 -4.37 -8.89 3.32
N PHE A 57 -4.69 -7.73 3.89
CA PHE A 57 -5.68 -6.84 3.30
C PHE A 57 -5.18 -6.33 1.95
N ASP A 58 -5.98 -6.55 0.91
CA ASP A 58 -5.63 -6.13 -0.44
C ASP A 58 -6.14 -4.71 -0.70
N GLY A 59 -5.29 -3.72 -0.38
CA GLY A 59 -5.66 -2.31 -0.31
C GLY A 59 -5.60 -1.56 -1.63
N TYR A 60 -6.40 -1.96 -2.63
CA TYR A 60 -6.52 -1.24 -3.90
C TYR A 60 -7.84 -0.47 -4.04
N ILE A 61 -7.84 0.54 -4.92
CA ILE A 61 -9.07 1.18 -5.40
C ILE A 61 -9.38 0.62 -6.78
N GLU A 62 -10.58 0.07 -6.93
CA GLU A 62 -11.06 -0.42 -8.23
C GLU A 62 -11.72 0.69 -9.04
N VAL A 63 -11.32 0.81 -10.31
CA VAL A 63 -11.96 1.70 -11.28
C VAL A 63 -12.24 0.91 -12.56
N LEU A 64 -13.49 0.94 -13.03
CA LEU A 64 -13.85 0.39 -14.33
C LEU A 64 -13.47 1.39 -15.43
N ALA A 65 -12.73 0.92 -16.43
CA ALA A 65 -12.32 1.74 -17.56
C ALA A 65 -12.45 0.99 -18.88
N ARG A 66 -12.74 1.73 -19.95
CA ARG A 66 -12.77 1.20 -21.31
C ARG A 66 -11.39 1.31 -21.95
N VAL A 67 -10.90 0.22 -22.51
CA VAL A 67 -9.66 0.22 -23.30
C VAL A 67 -9.94 0.91 -24.64
N SER A 68 -9.11 1.88 -25.01
CA SER A 68 -9.21 2.57 -26.31
C SER A 68 -8.95 1.60 -27.48
N SER A 69 -9.30 2.03 -28.69
CA SER A 69 -8.91 1.34 -29.93
C SER A 69 -7.39 1.22 -30.11
N THR A 70 -6.63 2.14 -29.49
CA THR A 70 -5.16 2.14 -29.47
C THR A 70 -4.58 1.35 -28.30
N CYS A 71 -5.37 0.51 -27.63
CA CYS A 71 -4.95 -0.37 -26.54
C CYS A 71 -4.41 0.39 -25.30
N LEU A 72 -5.02 1.53 -24.97
CA LEU A 72 -4.68 2.35 -23.82
C LEU A 72 -5.86 2.46 -22.86
N VAL A 73 -5.59 2.48 -21.56
CA VAL A 73 -6.54 2.88 -20.52
C VAL A 73 -6.10 4.22 -19.95
N THR A 74 -7.03 5.17 -19.90
CA THR A 74 -6.78 6.48 -19.26
C THR A 74 -7.23 6.39 -17.82
N LEU A 75 -6.30 6.67 -16.91
CA LEU A 75 -6.56 6.69 -15.47
C LEU A 75 -6.02 8.02 -14.93
N GLN A 76 -6.92 8.83 -14.39
CA GLN A 76 -6.62 10.20 -13.98
C GLN A 76 -5.93 11.00 -15.11
N ARG A 77 -4.64 11.32 -14.96
CA ARG A 77 -3.85 12.07 -15.95
C ARG A 77 -2.93 11.19 -16.79
N ASN A 78 -2.83 9.89 -16.49
CA ASN A 78 -1.89 8.97 -17.12
C ASN A 78 -2.61 8.00 -18.07
N ARG A 79 -1.85 7.47 -19.02
CA ARG A 79 -2.30 6.43 -19.96
C ARG A 79 -1.43 5.20 -19.82
N TYR A 80 -2.07 4.05 -19.67
CA TYR A 80 -1.40 2.77 -19.46
C TYR A 80 -1.69 1.84 -20.63
N SER A 81 -0.65 1.19 -21.14
CA SER A 81 -0.76 0.22 -22.24
C SER A 81 -1.44 -1.06 -21.78
N VAL A 82 -2.25 -1.65 -22.65
CA VAL A 82 -3.02 -2.86 -22.41
C VAL A 82 -2.81 -3.84 -23.56
N PRO A 83 -2.82 -5.16 -23.34
CA PRO A 83 -2.74 -6.13 -24.44
C PRO A 83 -3.82 -5.92 -25.51
N CYS A 84 -3.43 -6.00 -26.78
CA CYS A 84 -4.32 -5.67 -27.91
C CYS A 84 -5.61 -6.50 -27.98
N ARG A 85 -5.59 -7.72 -27.45
CA ARG A 85 -6.78 -8.58 -27.33
C ARG A 85 -7.92 -7.96 -26.51
N LEU A 86 -7.61 -6.93 -25.71
CA LEU A 86 -8.58 -6.21 -24.87
C LEU A 86 -8.99 -4.86 -25.47
N ALA A 87 -8.59 -4.52 -26.70
CA ALA A 87 -9.01 -3.28 -27.33
C ALA A 87 -10.55 -3.17 -27.37
N ASN A 88 -11.08 -2.00 -27.03
CA ASN A 88 -12.52 -1.74 -26.91
C ASN A 88 -13.27 -2.58 -25.86
N GLN A 89 -12.58 -3.32 -25.00
CA GLN A 89 -13.18 -4.04 -23.87
C GLN A 89 -13.26 -3.17 -22.62
N MET A 90 -14.16 -3.55 -21.70
CA MET A 90 -14.18 -3.01 -20.34
C MET A 90 -13.22 -3.82 -19.48
N VAL A 91 -12.40 -3.13 -18.68
CA VAL A 91 -11.46 -3.73 -17.75
C VAL A 91 -11.60 -3.10 -16.38
N ALA A 92 -11.28 -3.86 -15.33
CA ALA A 92 -11.09 -3.30 -13.99
C ALA A 92 -9.64 -2.84 -13.86
N VAL A 93 -9.44 -1.68 -13.25
CA VAL A 93 -8.12 -1.14 -12.95
C VAL A 93 -7.98 -1.11 -11.44
N HIS A 94 -7.07 -1.92 -10.90
CA HIS A 94 -6.73 -1.92 -9.49
C HIS A 94 -5.59 -0.94 -9.27
N GLN A 95 -5.87 0.11 -8.52
CA GLN A 95 -4.90 1.15 -8.18
C GLN A 95 -4.33 0.88 -6.80
N TYR A 96 -3.06 0.50 -6.77
CA TYR A 96 -2.26 0.40 -5.56
C TYR A 96 -1.44 1.68 -5.36
N ALA A 97 -0.80 1.79 -4.20
CA ALA A 97 0.11 2.88 -3.90
C ALA A 97 1.36 2.87 -4.82
N ASP A 98 1.86 1.67 -5.11
CA ASP A 98 3.12 1.40 -5.82
C ASP A 98 2.93 0.94 -7.28
N ARG A 99 1.72 0.50 -7.66
CA ARG A 99 1.45 -0.05 -8.99
C ARG A 99 0.01 0.11 -9.45
N ILE A 100 -0.20 -0.14 -10.74
CA ILE A 100 -1.50 -0.19 -11.42
C ILE A 100 -1.62 -1.56 -12.07
N GLU A 101 -2.63 -2.31 -11.70
CA GLU A 101 -2.96 -3.59 -12.33
C GLU A 101 -4.22 -3.44 -13.18
N ILE A 102 -4.20 -4.03 -14.37
CA ILE A 102 -5.36 -4.06 -15.27
C ILE A 102 -5.86 -5.49 -15.31
N VAL A 103 -7.09 -5.67 -14.84
CA VAL A 103 -7.74 -6.95 -14.61
C VAL A 103 -8.90 -7.14 -15.58
N HIS A 104 -8.96 -8.33 -16.18
CA HIS A 104 -10.03 -8.72 -17.08
C HIS A 104 -10.37 -10.19 -16.84
N ASN A 105 -11.66 -10.51 -16.69
CA ASN A 105 -12.14 -11.86 -16.35
C ASN A 105 -11.46 -12.44 -15.10
N ASN A 106 -11.32 -11.63 -14.05
CA ASN A 106 -10.72 -12.03 -12.77
C ASN A 106 -9.24 -12.47 -12.87
N ALA A 107 -8.53 -12.00 -13.91
CA ALA A 107 -7.10 -12.24 -14.10
C ALA A 107 -6.37 -10.95 -14.46
N VAL A 108 -5.18 -10.76 -13.88
CA VAL A 108 -4.30 -9.62 -14.21
C VAL A 108 -3.79 -9.79 -15.64
N ALA A 109 -4.13 -8.85 -16.51
CA ALA A 109 -3.70 -8.82 -17.90
C ALA A 109 -2.37 -8.07 -18.09
N THR A 110 -2.13 -7.03 -17.28
CA THR A 110 -0.87 -6.28 -17.26
C THR A 110 -0.73 -5.53 -15.94
N CYS A 111 0.51 -5.26 -15.56
CA CYS A 111 0.87 -4.49 -14.36
C CYS A 111 1.87 -3.40 -14.74
N HIS A 112 1.71 -2.21 -14.17
CA HIS A 112 2.57 -1.05 -14.37
C HIS A 112 2.99 -0.48 -13.02
N THR A 113 4.28 -0.24 -12.81
CA THR A 113 4.77 0.44 -11.61
C THR A 113 4.38 1.93 -11.64
N ARG A 114 4.10 2.52 -10.48
CA ARG A 114 3.86 3.96 -10.34
C ARG A 114 5.14 4.76 -10.16
#